data_AF-A0A958P7L9-F1
#
_entry.id   AF-A0A958P7L9-F1
#
_cell.length_a   1.000
_cell.length_b   1.000
_cell.length_c   1.000
_cell.angle_alpha   90.00
_cell.angle_beta   90.00
_cell.angle_gamma   90.00
#
_symmetry.space_group_name_H-M   'P 1'
#
loop_
_entity.id
_entity.type
_entity.pdbx_description
1 polymer ?
#
loop_
_entity_poly.entity_id
_entity_poly.type
_entity_poly.pdbx_seq_one_letter_code
_entity_poly.pdbx_strand_id
1 'polypeptide(L)'
;MSGLCYDGRNLYKGIAMKIEDGKVVGLTYVLTNAAGEELDRAEASDLFYYLHGNQQIVPGLESRLAGLKEGDKETIFVPAKEGYGEVIPGLQMTIDRAEFPADFDVKPGVSFSADVGLERPAQFRVTEVQGSKVEIDGNHPLAGENLSFAVEIKEIRDATDEEKAHGHAHGPGGHHHG
;
A
#
# COMPACT_ATOMS: atom_id res chain seq x y z
N MET A 1 -13.59 -63.38 2.74
CA MET A 1 -12.71 -62.56 1.91
C MET A 1 -13.48 -62.10 0.69
N SER A 2 -13.94 -60.85 0.68
CA SER A 2 -14.31 -60.14 -0.56
C SER A 2 -14.33 -58.65 -0.21
N GLY A 3 -13.40 -57.91 -0.80
CA GLY A 3 -13.05 -56.55 -0.43
C GLY A 3 -14.15 -55.55 -0.78
N LEU A 4 -14.43 -54.66 0.17
CA LEU A 4 -15.07 -53.39 -0.11
C LEU A 4 -14.07 -52.54 -0.91
N CYS A 5 -14.30 -52.42 -2.22
CA CYS A 5 -13.63 -51.43 -3.03
C CYS A 5 -14.17 -50.05 -2.63
N TYR A 6 -13.49 -49.39 -1.70
CA TYR A 6 -13.70 -47.98 -1.42
C TYR A 6 -13.03 -47.20 -2.56
N ASP A 7 -13.85 -46.66 -3.46
CA ASP A 7 -13.38 -45.77 -4.52
C ASP A 7 -12.96 -44.43 -3.87
N GLY A 8 -11.69 -44.36 -3.46
CA GLY A 8 -11.05 -43.19 -2.86
C GLY A 8 -10.82 -42.03 -3.83
N ARG A 9 -11.71 -41.82 -4.80
CA ARG A 9 -11.64 -40.68 -5.71
C ARG A 9 -12.25 -39.43 -5.06
N ASN A 10 -11.36 -38.66 -4.46
CA ASN A 10 -11.35 -37.20 -4.47
C ASN A 10 -12.24 -36.46 -3.45
N LEU A 11 -11.96 -36.68 -2.16
CA LEU A 11 -12.42 -35.82 -1.05
C LEU A 11 -11.52 -34.57 -0.83
N TYR A 12 -10.49 -34.37 -1.67
CA TYR A 12 -9.57 -33.23 -1.64
C TYR A 12 -9.73 -32.33 -2.87
N LYS A 13 -10.97 -31.97 -3.23
CA LYS A 13 -11.18 -30.73 -3.99
C LYS A 13 -10.67 -29.60 -3.10
N GLY A 14 -9.44 -29.18 -3.37
CA GLY A 14 -8.57 -28.36 -2.54
C GLY A 14 -9.30 -27.21 -1.86
N ILE A 15 -9.10 -27.11 -0.56
CA ILE A 15 -9.42 -25.90 0.19
C ILE A 15 -8.49 -24.83 -0.36
N ALA A 16 -8.96 -24.08 -1.36
CA ALA A 16 -8.25 -22.90 -1.82
C ALA A 16 -8.06 -21.98 -0.61
N MET A 17 -6.80 -21.69 -0.28
CA MET A 17 -6.44 -20.81 0.82
C MET A 17 -7.12 -19.45 0.60
N LYS A 18 -7.62 -18.86 1.68
CA LYS A 18 -8.24 -17.54 1.66
C LYS A 18 -7.33 -16.54 2.33
N ILE A 19 -7.46 -15.29 1.94
CA ILE A 19 -6.83 -14.16 2.63
C ILE A 19 -7.45 -14.03 4.03
N GLU A 20 -6.60 -14.10 5.06
CA GLU A 20 -6.91 -13.91 6.48
C GLU A 20 -5.63 -13.47 7.21
N ASP A 21 -5.74 -13.08 8.48
CA ASP A 21 -4.60 -12.62 9.28
C ASP A 21 -3.45 -13.64 9.29
N GLY A 22 -2.22 -13.14 9.15
CA GLY A 22 -1.01 -13.96 9.14
C GLY A 22 -0.72 -14.67 7.81
N LYS A 23 -1.46 -14.35 6.74
CA LYS A 23 -1.16 -14.79 5.37
C LYS A 23 -0.27 -13.77 4.67
N VAL A 24 0.72 -14.25 3.94
CA VAL A 24 1.40 -13.45 2.92
C VAL A 24 0.63 -13.58 1.62
N VAL A 25 0.30 -12.44 1.02
CA VAL A 25 -0.48 -12.34 -0.20
C VAL A 25 0.36 -11.66 -1.27
N GLY A 26 0.53 -12.34 -2.40
CA GLY A 26 1.11 -11.76 -3.62
C GLY A 26 -0.01 -11.38 -4.60
N LEU A 27 -0.01 -10.14 -5.07
CA LEU A 27 -1.03 -9.64 -5.99
C LEU A 27 -0.44 -8.71 -7.06
N THR A 28 -1.13 -8.64 -8.19
CA THR A 28 -0.98 -7.53 -9.14
C THR A 28 -2.07 -6.52 -8.88
N TYR A 29 -1.80 -5.25 -9.16
CA TYR A 29 -2.84 -4.24 -9.12
C TYR A 29 -2.61 -3.12 -10.13
N VAL A 30 -3.68 -2.42 -10.48
CA VAL A 30 -3.64 -1.09 -11.09
C VAL A 30 -4.42 -0.14 -10.19
N LEU A 31 -3.79 0.93 -9.76
CA LEU A 31 -4.37 1.96 -8.91
C LEU A 31 -4.75 3.18 -9.76
N THR A 32 -6.01 3.58 -9.72
CA THR A 32 -6.49 4.79 -10.38
C THR A 32 -7.19 5.75 -9.43
N ASN A 33 -7.17 7.04 -9.78
CA ASN A 33 -8.00 8.06 -9.12
C ASN A 33 -9.41 8.14 -9.72
N ALA A 34 -10.26 9.01 -9.18
CA ALA A 34 -11.62 9.21 -9.66
C ALA A 34 -11.72 9.75 -11.10
N ALA A 35 -10.66 10.36 -11.63
CA ALA A 35 -10.56 10.80 -13.02
C ALA A 35 -10.18 9.65 -13.98
N GLY A 36 -9.85 8.46 -13.45
CA GLY A 36 -9.39 7.32 -14.22
C GLY A 36 -7.90 7.39 -14.59
N GLU A 37 -7.15 8.33 -14.02
CA GLU A 37 -5.71 8.40 -14.19
C GLU A 37 -5.04 7.29 -13.39
N GLU A 38 -4.08 6.61 -14.01
CA GLU A 38 -3.28 5.60 -13.33
C GLU A 38 -2.22 6.28 -12.45
N LEU A 39 -2.21 5.92 -11.18
CA LEU A 39 -1.31 6.47 -10.17
C LEU A 39 -0.17 5.51 -9.85
N ASP A 40 -0.44 4.20 -9.86
CA ASP A 40 0.55 3.17 -9.55
C ASP A 40 0.11 1.79 -10.08
N ARG A 41 1.03 0.83 -10.16
CA ARG A 41 0.75 -0.57 -10.52
C ARG A 41 1.79 -1.56 -10.01
N ALA A 42 1.35 -2.79 -9.81
CA ALA A 42 2.22 -3.97 -9.72
C ALA A 42 1.84 -4.98 -10.79
N GLU A 43 2.84 -5.49 -11.52
CA GLU A 43 2.65 -6.39 -12.65
C GLU A 43 3.04 -7.83 -12.30
N ALA A 44 2.69 -8.79 -13.16
CA ALA A 44 2.98 -10.20 -12.91
C ALA A 44 4.48 -10.52 -12.81
N SER A 45 5.35 -9.68 -13.38
CA SER A 45 6.81 -9.81 -13.27
C SER A 45 7.36 -9.37 -11.92
N ASP A 46 6.62 -8.55 -11.18
CA ASP A 46 7.01 -8.01 -9.87
C ASP A 46 5.76 -7.86 -9.00
N LEU A 47 5.35 -8.97 -8.40
CA LEU A 47 4.16 -9.02 -7.56
C LEU A 47 4.37 -8.17 -6.32
N PHE A 48 3.33 -7.44 -5.95
CA PHE A 48 3.28 -6.77 -4.66
C PHE A 48 2.94 -7.80 -3.58
N TYR A 49 3.83 -7.96 -2.60
CA TYR A 49 3.62 -8.83 -1.44
C TYR A 49 3.35 -8.02 -0.19
N TYR A 50 2.38 -8.47 0.61
CA TYR A 50 2.15 -7.93 1.94
C TYR A 50 1.73 -9.03 2.93
N LEU A 51 1.92 -8.74 4.22
CA LEU A 51 1.42 -9.55 5.32
C LEU A 51 0.05 -9.03 5.76
N HIS A 52 -0.98 -9.85 5.58
CA HIS A 52 -2.35 -9.49 5.95
C HIS A 52 -2.54 -9.49 7.48
N GLY A 53 -3.27 -8.50 7.97
CA GLY A 53 -3.46 -8.20 9.39
C GLY A 53 -2.37 -7.32 10.01
N ASN A 54 -1.45 -6.77 9.19
CA ASN A 54 -0.24 -6.10 9.67
C ASN A 54 -0.10 -4.63 9.21
N GLN A 55 -1.19 -4.01 8.73
CA GLN A 55 -1.30 -2.58 8.40
C GLN A 55 -0.27 -2.10 7.37
N GLN A 56 0.04 -2.95 6.39
CA GLN A 56 1.05 -2.66 5.36
C GLN A 56 0.50 -1.94 4.14
N ILE A 57 -0.80 -2.05 3.94
CA ILE A 57 -1.57 -1.39 2.90
C ILE A 57 -2.69 -0.58 3.54
N VAL A 58 -3.33 0.27 2.75
CA VAL A 58 -4.41 1.12 3.28
C VAL A 58 -5.57 0.26 3.83
N PRO A 59 -6.14 0.63 5.00
CA PRO A 59 -7.12 -0.22 5.70
C PRO A 59 -8.35 -0.60 4.86
N GLY A 60 -8.79 0.32 3.98
CA GLY A 60 -9.92 0.08 3.08
C GLY A 60 -9.64 -0.99 2.04
N LEU A 61 -8.39 -1.12 1.57
CA LEU A 61 -7.99 -2.18 0.67
C LEU A 61 -7.87 -3.51 1.42
N GLU A 62 -7.14 -3.53 2.55
CA GLU A 62 -6.90 -4.73 3.35
C GLU A 62 -8.22 -5.41 3.74
N SER A 63 -9.16 -4.66 4.32
CA SER A 63 -10.46 -5.17 4.74
C SER A 63 -11.29 -5.79 3.60
N ARG A 64 -11.18 -5.26 2.38
CA ARG A 64 -11.93 -5.74 1.20
C ARG A 64 -11.26 -6.90 0.49
N LEU A 65 -9.95 -7.12 0.73
CA LEU A 65 -9.23 -8.30 0.25
C LEU A 65 -9.51 -9.54 1.10
N ALA A 66 -9.92 -9.38 2.37
CA ALA A 66 -10.18 -10.49 3.27
C ALA A 66 -11.19 -11.50 2.67
N GLY A 67 -10.85 -12.78 2.72
CA GLY A 67 -11.68 -13.88 2.22
C GLY A 67 -11.55 -14.20 0.73
N LEU A 68 -10.90 -13.34 -0.06
CA LEU A 68 -10.54 -13.64 -1.46
C LEU A 68 -9.54 -14.80 -1.52
N LYS A 69 -9.45 -15.43 -2.69
CA LYS A 69 -8.62 -16.60 -2.97
C LYS A 69 -7.67 -16.33 -4.13
N GLU A 70 -6.66 -17.17 -4.26
CA GLU A 70 -5.80 -17.18 -5.46
C GLU A 70 -6.65 -17.29 -6.74
N GLY A 71 -6.34 -16.44 -7.71
CA GLY A 71 -7.05 -16.31 -8.98
C GLY A 71 -8.23 -15.35 -8.98
N ASP A 72 -8.70 -14.90 -7.81
CA ASP A 72 -9.77 -13.90 -7.75
C ASP A 72 -9.29 -12.55 -8.32
N LYS A 73 -10.19 -11.90 -9.06
CA LYS A 73 -10.00 -10.57 -9.64
C LYS A 73 -11.13 -9.67 -9.19
N GLU A 74 -10.80 -8.53 -8.63
CA GLU A 74 -11.78 -7.59 -8.08
C GLU A 74 -11.40 -6.16 -8.41
N THR A 75 -12.41 -5.28 -8.52
CA THR A 75 -12.21 -3.84 -8.55
C THR A 75 -12.70 -3.25 -7.25
N ILE A 76 -11.77 -2.77 -6.44
CA ILE A 76 -12.00 -2.36 -5.07
C ILE A 76 -11.95 -0.84 -4.99
N PHE A 77 -13.08 -0.24 -4.64
CA PHE A 77 -13.16 1.19 -4.33
C PHE A 77 -12.78 1.45 -2.87
N VAL A 78 -11.85 2.38 -2.66
CA VAL A 78 -11.37 2.82 -1.35
C VAL A 78 -11.54 4.34 -1.25
N PRO A 79 -12.49 4.83 -0.42
CA PRO A 79 -12.63 6.28 -0.22
C PRO A 79 -11.41 6.85 0.51
N ALA A 80 -11.12 8.13 0.32
CA ALA A 80 -9.93 8.80 0.87
C ALA A 80 -9.70 8.50 2.36
N LYS A 81 -10.76 8.61 3.18
CA LYS A 81 -10.75 8.33 4.63
C LYS A 81 -10.32 6.91 5.02
N GLU A 82 -10.45 5.93 4.13
CA GLU A 82 -10.03 4.53 4.32
C GLU A 82 -8.76 4.20 3.52
N GLY A 83 -8.30 5.15 2.70
CA GLY A 83 -7.08 5.13 1.91
C GLY A 83 -5.94 5.82 2.65
N TYR A 84 -5.44 6.90 2.05
CA TYR A 84 -4.35 7.72 2.58
C TYR A 84 -4.82 8.90 3.47
N GLY A 85 -6.10 8.90 3.84
CA GLY A 85 -6.71 9.95 4.64
C GLY A 85 -7.30 11.08 3.81
N GLU A 86 -8.01 11.98 4.49
CA GLU A 86 -8.47 13.24 3.91
C GLU A 86 -7.34 14.26 3.89
N VAL A 87 -7.44 15.27 3.01
CA VAL A 87 -6.55 16.42 3.09
C VAL A 87 -6.75 17.11 4.43
N ILE A 88 -5.65 17.32 5.15
CA ILE A 88 -5.61 18.04 6.41
C ILE A 88 -5.17 19.47 6.10
N PRO A 89 -6.06 20.48 6.17
CA PRO A 89 -5.71 21.86 5.83
C PRO A 89 -4.59 22.43 6.70
N GLY A 90 -4.46 21.95 7.94
CA GLY A 90 -3.39 22.35 8.85
C GLY A 90 -1.99 21.85 8.47
N LEU A 91 -1.87 20.94 7.50
CA LEU A 91 -0.58 20.50 6.96
C LEU A 91 -0.18 21.27 5.69
N GLN A 92 -1.02 22.18 5.22
CA GLN A 92 -0.70 23.14 4.17
C GLN A 92 -0.26 24.44 4.83
N MET A 93 0.96 24.87 4.52
CA MET A 93 1.60 25.99 5.20
C MET A 93 2.25 26.93 4.19
N THR A 94 2.33 28.20 4.55
CA THR A 94 3.11 29.19 3.83
C THR A 94 4.30 29.60 4.68
N ILE A 95 5.50 29.41 4.17
CA ILE A 95 6.75 29.79 4.85
C ILE A 95 7.55 30.78 4.00
N ASP A 96 8.50 31.48 4.63
CA ASP A 96 9.35 32.41 3.91
C ASP A 96 10.46 31.66 3.16
N ARG A 97 10.75 32.06 1.91
CA ARG A 97 11.85 31.49 1.09
C ARG A 97 13.20 31.53 1.80
N ALA A 98 13.37 32.49 2.72
CA ALA A 98 14.56 32.66 3.55
C ALA A 98 14.74 31.58 4.63
N GLU A 99 13.70 30.80 4.94
CA GLU A 99 13.79 29.66 5.86
C GLU A 99 14.45 28.44 5.21
N PHE A 100 14.46 28.37 3.88
CA PHE A 100 15.19 27.35 3.15
C PHE A 100 16.68 27.71 3.05
N PRO A 101 17.59 26.71 3.03
CA PRO A 101 18.99 26.95 2.72
C PRO A 101 19.16 27.73 1.41
N ALA A 102 20.18 28.60 1.36
CA ALA A 102 20.41 29.47 0.20
C ALA A 102 20.75 28.70 -1.09
N ASP A 103 21.36 27.52 -0.94
CA ASP A 103 21.72 26.59 -2.01
C ASP A 103 20.60 25.60 -2.37
N PHE A 104 19.49 25.59 -1.64
CA PHE A 104 18.35 24.73 -1.93
C PHE A 104 17.51 25.31 -3.07
N ASP A 105 17.27 24.50 -4.11
CA ASP A 105 16.46 24.88 -5.29
C ASP A 105 14.96 24.74 -5.00
N VAL A 106 14.37 25.79 -4.40
CA VAL A 106 12.93 25.84 -4.10
C VAL A 106 12.14 26.05 -5.38
N LYS A 107 11.45 24.99 -5.81
CA LYS A 107 10.52 25.02 -6.95
C LYS A 107 9.33 24.08 -6.70
N PRO A 108 8.15 24.37 -7.30
CA PRO A 108 7.00 23.47 -7.22
C PRO A 108 7.35 22.03 -7.60
N GLY A 109 6.83 21.09 -6.82
CA GLY A 109 7.03 19.66 -7.01
C GLY A 109 8.20 19.06 -6.24
N VAL A 110 9.14 19.88 -5.72
CA VAL A 110 10.25 19.37 -4.90
C VAL A 110 9.76 18.95 -3.53
N SER A 111 10.19 17.76 -3.09
CA SER A 111 9.98 17.28 -1.73
C SER A 111 11.22 17.49 -0.87
N PHE A 112 11.04 17.76 0.41
CA PHE A 112 12.10 17.95 1.39
C PHE A 112 11.67 17.46 2.77
N SER A 113 12.64 17.14 3.63
CA SER A 113 12.39 16.78 5.02
C SER A 113 12.76 17.94 5.93
N ALA A 114 11.92 18.24 6.92
CA ALA A 114 12.19 19.26 7.92
C ALA A 114 11.97 18.71 9.33
N ASP A 115 12.84 19.11 10.25
CA ASP A 115 12.62 18.87 11.67
C ASP A 115 11.58 19.88 12.18
N VAL A 116 10.45 19.36 12.64
CA VAL A 116 9.32 20.13 13.18
C VAL A 116 9.08 19.80 14.66
N GLY A 117 10.11 19.34 15.36
CA GLY A 117 10.02 18.97 16.79
C GLY A 117 9.29 17.65 17.04
N LEU A 118 9.17 16.81 16.01
CA LEU A 118 8.67 15.44 16.10
C LEU A 118 9.83 14.45 16.24
N GLU A 119 9.54 13.22 16.66
CA GLU A 119 10.56 12.17 16.81
C GLU A 119 11.31 11.86 15.50
N ARG A 120 10.70 12.17 14.35
CA ARG A 120 11.31 12.05 13.02
C ARG A 120 11.03 13.32 12.20
N PRO A 121 11.93 13.70 11.29
CA PRO A 121 11.67 14.76 10.33
C PRO A 121 10.38 14.50 9.56
N ALA A 122 9.56 15.53 9.41
CA ALA A 122 8.36 15.49 8.57
C ALA A 122 8.73 15.72 7.11
N GLN A 123 8.03 15.05 6.20
CA GLN A 123 8.18 15.25 4.75
C GLN A 123 7.19 16.33 4.29
N PHE A 124 7.67 17.22 3.42
CA PHE A 124 6.88 18.27 2.80
C PHE A 124 7.14 18.31 1.31
N ARG A 125 6.17 18.80 0.55
CA ARG A 125 6.29 19.09 -0.88
C ARG A 125 6.02 20.56 -1.13
N VAL A 126 6.87 21.22 -1.90
CA VAL A 126 6.61 22.58 -2.37
C VAL A 126 5.47 22.53 -3.39
N THR A 127 4.36 23.19 -3.11
CA THR A 127 3.20 23.26 -4.02
C THR A 127 3.29 24.50 -4.90
N GLU A 128 3.74 25.63 -4.34
CA GLU A 128 3.82 26.89 -5.06
C GLU A 128 4.95 27.79 -4.54
N VAL A 129 5.47 28.65 -5.41
CA VAL A 129 6.46 29.68 -5.07
C VAL A 129 5.97 31.02 -5.61
N GLN A 130 5.66 31.95 -4.71
CA GLN A 130 5.18 33.29 -5.03
C GLN A 130 6.11 34.35 -4.41
N GLY A 131 7.08 34.83 -5.20
CA GLY A 131 8.05 35.83 -4.73
C GLY A 131 8.87 35.32 -3.55
N SER A 132 8.67 35.92 -2.37
CA SER A 132 9.35 35.51 -1.13
C SER A 132 8.59 34.47 -0.31
N LYS A 133 7.38 34.09 -0.72
CA LYS A 133 6.53 33.12 -0.02
C LYS A 133 6.54 31.79 -0.76
N VAL A 134 6.57 30.71 0.00
CA VAL A 134 6.61 29.33 -0.50
C VAL A 134 5.47 28.57 0.17
N GLU A 135 4.59 27.98 -0.63
CA GLU A 135 3.57 27.08 -0.13
C GLU A 135 4.10 25.65 -0.10
N ILE A 136 3.87 24.98 1.02
CA ILE A 136 4.31 23.61 1.27
C ILE A 136 3.16 22.78 1.79
N ASP A 137 3.15 21.50 1.43
CA ASP A 137 2.13 20.54 1.83
C ASP A 137 2.78 19.32 2.50
N GLY A 138 2.38 19.03 3.73
CA GLY A 138 2.80 17.86 4.51
C GLY A 138 1.83 16.69 4.46
N ASN A 139 0.74 16.79 3.70
CA ASN A 139 -0.18 15.67 3.49
C ASN A 139 0.48 14.55 2.68
N HIS A 140 -0.04 13.33 2.84
CA HIS A 140 0.33 12.24 1.93
C HIS A 140 0.03 12.64 0.47
N PRO A 141 0.87 12.30 -0.53
CA PRO A 141 0.65 12.70 -1.92
C PRO A 141 -0.70 12.28 -2.53
N LEU A 142 -1.32 11.24 -1.96
CA LEU A 142 -2.64 10.71 -2.35
C LEU A 142 -3.74 11.02 -1.30
N ALA A 143 -3.50 11.93 -0.35
CA ALA A 143 -4.53 12.35 0.60
C ALA A 143 -5.68 13.06 -0.13
N GLY A 144 -6.91 12.77 0.27
CA GLY A 144 -8.12 13.26 -0.39
C GLY A 144 -8.54 12.50 -1.64
N GLU A 145 -7.69 11.63 -2.18
CA GLU A 145 -8.03 10.84 -3.36
C GLU A 145 -8.96 9.67 -3.01
N ASN A 146 -10.03 9.53 -3.80
CA ASN A 146 -10.81 8.30 -3.83
C ASN A 146 -10.16 7.34 -4.84
N LEU A 147 -9.82 6.16 -4.37
CA LEU A 147 -8.97 5.23 -5.10
C LEU A 147 -9.76 4.04 -5.61
N SER A 148 -9.40 3.56 -6.79
CA SER A 148 -9.90 2.30 -7.36
C SER A 148 -8.73 1.36 -7.63
N PHE A 149 -8.76 0.18 -7.02
CA PHE A 149 -7.75 -0.85 -7.20
C PHE A 149 -8.33 -1.99 -8.03
N ALA A 150 -7.84 -2.18 -9.25
CA ALA A 150 -8.09 -3.40 -10.01
C ALA A 150 -7.04 -4.44 -9.59
N VAL A 151 -7.41 -5.40 -8.75
CA VAL A 151 -6.51 -6.39 -8.16
C VAL A 151 -6.70 -7.77 -8.79
N GLU A 152 -5.61 -8.55 -8.82
CA GLU A 152 -5.66 -9.99 -9.07
C GLU A 152 -4.77 -10.69 -8.06
N ILE A 153 -5.35 -11.65 -7.32
CA ILE A 153 -4.63 -12.42 -6.31
C ILE A 153 -3.85 -13.52 -7.00
N LYS A 154 -2.53 -13.52 -6.82
CA LYS A 154 -1.62 -14.44 -7.52
C LYS A 154 -1.11 -15.55 -6.62
N GLU A 155 -0.90 -15.25 -5.34
CA GLU A 155 -0.36 -16.18 -4.36
C GLU A 155 -0.94 -15.88 -2.97
N ILE A 156 -1.26 -16.93 -2.22
CA ILE A 156 -1.56 -16.88 -0.80
C ILE A 156 -0.80 -18.01 -0.11
N ARG A 157 0.02 -17.65 0.88
CA ARG A 157 0.73 -18.61 1.71
C ARG A 157 0.68 -18.22 3.18
N ASP A 158 0.96 -19.18 4.05
CA ASP A 158 1.22 -18.85 5.45
C ASP A 158 2.51 -18.02 5.56
N ALA A 159 2.49 -17.01 6.42
CA ALA A 159 3.69 -16.28 6.79
C ALA A 159 4.63 -17.18 7.60
N THR A 160 5.92 -17.06 7.33
CA THR A 160 6.97 -17.67 8.16
C THR A 160 6.97 -17.05 9.56
N ASP A 161 7.58 -17.74 10.53
CA ASP A 161 7.70 -17.20 11.88
C ASP A 161 8.52 -15.89 11.91
N GLU A 162 9.50 -15.76 11.02
CA GLU A 162 10.29 -14.54 10.86
C GLU A 162 9.45 -13.38 10.32
N GLU A 163 8.67 -13.59 9.27
CA GLU A 163 7.78 -12.55 8.70
C GLU A 163 6.73 -12.08 9.71
N LYS A 164 6.19 -12.99 10.53
CA LYS A 164 5.29 -12.63 11.64
C LYS A 164 6.00 -11.80 12.70
N ALA A 165 7.23 -12.18 13.06
CA ALA A 165 8.02 -11.45 14.05
C ALA A 165 8.42 -10.05 13.56
N HIS A 166 8.73 -9.92 12.27
CA HIS A 166 9.08 -8.64 11.63
C HIS A 166 7.85 -7.82 11.21
N GLY A 167 6.67 -8.42 11.16
CA GLY A 167 5.43 -7.78 10.75
C GLY A 167 5.36 -7.45 9.25
N HIS A 168 6.15 -8.11 8.40
CA HIS A 168 6.14 -7.89 6.95
C HIS A 168 6.50 -9.11 6.14
N ALA A 169 5.97 -9.18 4.91
CA ALA A 169 6.33 -10.19 3.94
C ALA A 169 7.76 -9.98 3.44
N HIS A 170 8.53 -11.06 3.32
CA HIS A 170 9.80 -11.06 2.61
C HIS A 170 9.53 -11.50 1.16
N GLY A 171 10.05 -10.76 0.18
CA GLY A 171 9.90 -11.10 -1.24
C GLY A 171 10.49 -12.48 -1.60
N PRO A 172 10.19 -13.02 -2.80
CA PRO A 172 10.74 -14.31 -3.23
C PRO A 172 12.28 -14.25 -3.26
N GLY A 173 12.92 -14.86 -2.25
CA GLY A 173 14.37 -14.83 -2.06
C GLY A 173 14.87 -14.28 -0.72
N GLY A 174 14.00 -13.79 0.18
CA GLY A 174 14.38 -13.51 1.57
C GLY A 174 15.50 -12.48 1.72
N HIS A 175 15.53 -11.45 0.86
CA HIS A 175 16.56 -10.42 0.97
C HIS A 175 16.22 -9.43 2.09
N HIS A 176 16.94 -9.60 3.20
CA HIS A 176 17.00 -8.71 4.34
C HIS A 176 17.28 -7.26 3.94
N HIS A 177 16.45 -6.35 4.42
CA HIS A 177 16.87 -4.97 4.69
C HIS A 177 16.57 -4.69 6.16
N GLY A 178 17.64 -4.74 6.97
CA GLY A 178 17.63 -4.18 8.32
C GLY A 178 17.95 -2.69 8.32
#